data_AF-A0A9X8GP76-F1
#
_entry.id   AF-A0A9X8GP76-F1
#
_cell.length_a   1.000
_cell.length_b   1.000
_cell.length_c   1.000
_cell.angle_alpha   90.00
_cell.angle_beta   90.00
_cell.angle_gamma   90.00
#
_symmetry.space_group_name_H-M   'P 1'
#
loop_
_entity.id
_entity.type
_entity.pdbx_description
1 polymer ?
#
loop_
_entity_poly.entity_id
_entity_poly.type
_entity_poly.pdbx_seq_one_letter_code
_entity_poly.pdbx_strand_id
1 'polypeptide(L)'
;MNVLDYSIRLGKLLRKTEEGRELFQLEMGIEEKYKDNEAFGQYEQFAEKKTSQFYFYSWNMAYKTFVNVLTDDSIEHRDFFLPTAELISSDDEIKSFALTAVKFGSIFEQLVAVIISGGEYEKVIPESWTYKVKNAISDVQISVERTLLVKTIAVFYKKHQNLLNSSATQKYLLMREKEKLLPFSEKALEIISETEDVSEEEKLLYEKMYLIMEAVKKGIFYGFWGMTNEIQKEELLNADGLYSSPLHEVTFSHKNNYSSFWGAGWLYKIQLEKEHVYFMAHRKQVHLDPNNQTSTISGIVYPADDRGLFEIKE
;
A
#
# COMPACT_ATOMS: atom_id res chain seq x y z
N MET A 1 -4.92 -2.90 -19.05
CA MET A 1 -4.39 -3.22 -17.71
C MET A 1 -3.22 -2.31 -17.50
N ASN A 2 -3.34 -1.47 -16.49
CA ASN A 2 -2.28 -0.60 -16.01
C ASN A 2 -1.36 -1.40 -15.06
N VAL A 3 -0.32 -0.78 -14.51
CA VAL A 3 0.63 -1.39 -13.56
C VAL A 3 -0.13 -2.01 -12.39
N LEU A 4 -1.09 -1.29 -11.82
CA LEU A 4 -1.85 -1.72 -10.66
C LEU A 4 -2.67 -3.00 -10.92
N ASP A 5 -3.32 -3.11 -12.08
CA ASP A 5 -4.02 -4.33 -12.52
C ASP A 5 -3.10 -5.55 -12.58
N TYR A 6 -1.92 -5.39 -13.20
CA TYR A 6 -0.94 -6.47 -13.28
C TYR A 6 -0.39 -6.84 -11.90
N SER A 7 -0.16 -5.86 -11.04
CA SER A 7 0.30 -6.05 -9.67
C SER A 7 -0.73 -6.80 -8.81
N ILE A 8 -2.03 -6.52 -8.95
CA ILE A 8 -3.10 -7.29 -8.29
C ILE A 8 -3.09 -8.74 -8.74
N ARG A 9 -2.95 -8.97 -10.05
CA ARG A 9 -2.84 -10.33 -10.59
C ARG A 9 -1.61 -11.07 -10.05
N LEU A 10 -0.48 -10.39 -9.94
CA LEU A 10 0.73 -10.95 -9.35
C LEU A 10 0.51 -11.31 -7.88
N GLY A 11 -0.08 -10.42 -7.07
CA GLY A 11 -0.41 -10.70 -5.66
C GLY A 11 -1.23 -11.98 -5.49
N LYS A 12 -2.27 -12.17 -6.31
CA LYS A 12 -3.10 -13.40 -6.31
C LYS A 12 -2.30 -14.66 -6.65
N LEU A 13 -1.25 -14.55 -7.45
CA LEU A 13 -0.36 -15.67 -7.78
C LEU A 13 0.66 -15.92 -6.69
N LEU A 14 1.18 -14.87 -6.04
CA LEU A 14 2.09 -14.98 -4.91
C LEU A 14 1.45 -15.71 -3.73
N ARG A 15 0.14 -15.52 -3.47
CA ARG A 15 -0.59 -16.31 -2.46
C ARG A 15 -0.51 -17.83 -2.69
N LYS A 16 -0.25 -18.26 -3.93
CA LYS A 16 -0.20 -19.68 -4.32
C LYS A 16 1.22 -20.26 -4.30
N THR A 17 2.24 -19.47 -3.99
CA THR A 17 3.60 -19.98 -3.80
C THR A 17 3.69 -20.76 -2.48
N GLU A 18 4.84 -21.35 -2.19
CA GLU A 18 5.06 -22.02 -0.90
C GLU A 18 5.01 -21.04 0.26
N GLU A 19 5.79 -19.96 0.17
CA GLU A 19 5.90 -18.91 1.19
C GLU A 19 4.57 -18.15 1.36
N GLY A 20 3.87 -17.90 0.25
CA GLY A 20 2.56 -17.26 0.28
C GLY A 20 1.48 -18.14 0.92
N ARG A 21 1.51 -19.45 0.66
CA ARG A 21 0.57 -20.40 1.29
C ARG A 21 0.86 -20.57 2.77
N GLU A 22 2.13 -20.67 3.16
CA GLU A 22 2.52 -20.73 4.58
C GLU A 22 1.96 -19.52 5.35
N LEU A 23 2.21 -18.31 4.83
CA LEU A 23 1.69 -17.08 5.43
C LEU A 23 0.16 -17.06 5.51
N PHE A 24 -0.51 -17.38 4.41
CA PHE A 24 -1.97 -17.34 4.32
C PHE A 24 -2.64 -18.40 5.21
N GLN A 25 -2.05 -19.59 5.34
CA GLN A 25 -2.56 -20.65 6.22
C GLN A 25 -2.43 -20.29 7.69
N LEU A 26 -1.33 -19.64 8.09
CA LEU A 26 -1.16 -19.15 9.46
C LEU A 26 -2.21 -18.09 9.81
N GLU A 27 -2.43 -17.11 8.92
CA GLU A 27 -3.49 -16.11 9.12
C GLU A 27 -4.86 -16.77 9.29
N MET A 28 -5.27 -17.61 8.34
CA MET A 28 -6.56 -18.30 8.40
C MET A 28 -6.74 -19.14 9.67
N GLY A 29 -5.68 -19.83 10.11
CA GLY A 29 -5.72 -20.64 11.33
C GLY A 29 -5.94 -19.79 12.58
N ILE A 30 -5.27 -18.64 12.66
CA ILE A 30 -5.39 -17.70 13.78
C ILE A 30 -6.76 -17.01 13.76
N GLU A 31 -7.22 -16.53 12.61
CA GLU A 31 -8.54 -15.89 12.45
C GLU A 31 -9.67 -16.83 12.89
N GLU A 32 -9.62 -18.11 12.49
CA GLU A 32 -10.62 -19.10 12.89
C GLU A 32 -10.54 -19.42 14.39
N LYS A 33 -9.33 -19.54 14.94
CA LYS A 33 -9.09 -19.83 16.36
C LYS A 33 -9.59 -18.71 17.28
N TYR A 34 -9.43 -17.47 16.86
CA TYR A 34 -9.77 -16.27 17.64
C TYR A 34 -10.99 -15.52 17.13
N LYS A 35 -11.83 -16.20 16.37
CA LYS A 35 -13.10 -15.66 15.91
C LYS A 35 -13.92 -15.13 17.08
N ASP A 36 -14.44 -13.91 16.94
CA ASP A 36 -15.21 -13.19 17.96
C ASP A 36 -14.45 -12.89 19.27
N ASN A 37 -13.12 -13.09 19.31
CA ASN A 37 -12.29 -12.70 20.46
C ASN A 37 -11.94 -11.21 20.40
N GLU A 38 -12.45 -10.44 21.37
CA GLU A 38 -12.26 -8.98 21.40
C GLU A 38 -10.78 -8.56 21.45
N ALA A 39 -9.96 -9.25 22.26
CA ALA A 39 -8.55 -8.94 22.41
C ALA A 39 -7.78 -9.18 21.10
N PHE A 40 -8.03 -10.30 20.43
CA PHE A 40 -7.48 -10.54 19.10
C PHE A 40 -7.98 -9.52 18.07
N GLY A 41 -9.27 -9.16 18.11
CA GLY A 41 -9.84 -8.13 17.25
C GLY A 41 -9.16 -6.76 17.41
N GLN A 42 -8.69 -6.40 18.61
CA GLN A 42 -7.88 -5.19 18.81
C GLN A 42 -6.51 -5.27 18.12
N TYR A 43 -5.85 -6.43 18.20
CA TYR A 43 -4.57 -6.68 17.53
C TYR A 43 -4.71 -6.59 16.01
N GLU A 44 -5.73 -7.25 15.46
CA GLU A 44 -6.05 -7.24 14.04
C GLU A 44 -6.30 -5.82 13.54
N GLN A 45 -7.20 -5.08 14.20
CA GLN A 45 -7.48 -3.68 13.83
C GLN A 45 -6.23 -2.79 13.88
N PHE A 46 -5.32 -3.02 14.84
CA PHE A 46 -4.06 -2.29 14.91
C PHE A 46 -3.17 -2.60 13.69
N ALA A 47 -3.02 -3.87 13.35
CA ALA A 47 -2.24 -4.30 12.19
C ALA A 47 -2.85 -3.76 10.88
N GLU A 48 -4.16 -3.90 10.69
CA GLU A 48 -4.88 -3.45 9.50
C GLU A 48 -4.74 -1.94 9.24
N LYS A 49 -4.82 -1.12 10.30
CA LYS A 49 -4.58 0.34 10.24
C LYS A 49 -3.19 0.69 9.72
N LYS A 50 -2.21 -0.21 9.88
CA LYS A 50 -0.83 -0.01 9.45
C LYS A 50 -0.52 -0.63 8.08
N THR A 51 -1.41 -1.45 7.52
CA THR A 51 -1.18 -2.11 6.22
C THR A 51 -1.01 -1.13 5.06
N SER A 52 -1.60 0.06 5.12
CA SER A 52 -1.49 1.09 4.09
C SER A 52 -0.07 1.62 3.88
N GLN A 53 0.80 1.49 4.90
CA GLN A 53 2.18 2.01 4.93
C GLN A 53 3.23 0.91 5.12
N PHE A 54 2.88 -0.14 5.87
CA PHE A 54 3.81 -1.19 6.27
C PHE A 54 3.55 -2.54 5.61
N TYR A 55 2.44 -2.68 4.89
CA TYR A 55 2.11 -3.90 4.14
C TYR A 55 2.27 -5.15 5.02
N PHE A 56 3.04 -6.15 4.59
CA PHE A 56 3.26 -7.39 5.35
C PHE A 56 3.95 -7.16 6.70
N TYR A 57 4.73 -6.09 6.88
CA TYR A 57 5.39 -5.81 8.15
C TYR A 57 4.43 -5.29 9.23
N SER A 58 3.19 -4.93 8.88
CA SER A 58 2.21 -4.41 9.85
C SER A 58 1.94 -5.42 10.98
N TRP A 59 1.88 -6.71 10.66
CA TRP A 59 1.62 -7.78 11.62
C TRP A 59 2.73 -7.91 12.67
N ASN A 60 3.99 -7.91 12.25
CA ASN A 60 5.11 -7.94 13.19
C ASN A 60 5.28 -6.63 13.96
N MET A 61 4.92 -5.49 13.36
CA MET A 61 4.89 -4.22 14.06
C MET A 61 3.84 -4.27 15.18
N ALA A 62 2.62 -4.73 14.89
CA ALA A 62 1.57 -4.94 15.88
C ALA A 62 2.04 -5.90 16.98
N TYR A 63 2.62 -7.04 16.61
CA TYR A 63 3.11 -8.04 17.56
C TYR A 63 4.12 -7.42 18.55
N LYS A 64 5.14 -6.73 18.04
CA LYS A 64 6.14 -6.06 18.87
C LYS A 64 5.54 -4.98 19.76
N THR A 65 4.59 -4.19 19.22
CA THR A 65 3.91 -3.15 20.01
C THR A 65 3.19 -3.77 21.21
N PHE A 66 2.40 -4.83 21.02
CA PHE A 66 1.68 -5.48 22.10
C PHE A 66 2.59 -6.25 23.06
N VAL A 67 3.67 -6.87 22.59
CA VAL A 67 4.68 -7.45 23.49
C VAL A 67 5.32 -6.38 24.38
N ASN A 68 5.62 -5.20 23.84
CA ASN A 68 6.19 -4.10 24.61
C ASN A 68 5.24 -3.55 25.68
N VAL A 69 3.91 -3.62 25.47
CA VAL A 69 2.90 -3.24 26.48
C VAL A 69 3.11 -4.00 27.79
N LEU A 70 3.58 -5.25 27.74
CA LEU A 70 3.83 -6.05 28.95
C LEU A 70 4.97 -5.49 29.81
N THR A 71 5.91 -4.75 29.22
CA THR A 71 7.14 -4.32 29.90
C THR A 71 7.30 -2.81 30.03
N ASP A 72 6.55 -2.02 29.26
CA ASP A 72 6.67 -0.56 29.24
C ASP A 72 5.53 0.10 30.03
N ASP A 73 5.83 0.48 31.27
CA ASP A 73 4.89 1.12 32.19
C ASP A 73 4.58 2.59 31.80
N SER A 74 5.26 3.16 30.80
CA SER A 74 5.01 4.53 30.34
C SER A 74 3.86 4.66 29.35
N ILE A 75 3.30 3.53 28.89
CA ILE A 75 2.22 3.50 27.90
C ILE A 75 0.92 4.01 28.52
N GLU A 76 0.39 5.06 27.92
CA GLU A 76 -0.92 5.60 28.30
C GLU A 76 -2.03 4.57 28.08
N HIS A 77 -2.93 4.44 29.04
CA HIS A 77 -3.99 3.42 29.04
C HIS A 77 -3.51 1.97 28.91
N ARG A 78 -2.27 1.66 29.36
CA ARG A 78 -1.67 0.32 29.34
C ARG A 78 -2.65 -0.79 29.79
N ASP A 79 -3.37 -0.58 30.88
CA ASP A 79 -4.30 -1.56 31.45
C ASP A 79 -5.39 -2.02 30.47
N PHE A 80 -5.81 -1.15 29.55
CA PHE A 80 -6.77 -1.49 28.51
C PHE A 80 -6.20 -2.49 27.49
N PHE A 81 -4.90 -2.40 27.21
CA PHE A 81 -4.22 -3.23 26.22
C PHE A 81 -3.58 -4.50 26.79
N LEU A 82 -3.51 -4.63 28.12
CA LEU A 82 -2.92 -5.80 28.79
C LEU A 82 -3.55 -7.13 28.36
N PRO A 83 -4.89 -7.29 28.30
CA PRO A 83 -5.49 -8.57 27.88
C PRO A 83 -5.06 -8.98 26.47
N THR A 84 -4.96 -8.00 25.56
CA THR A 84 -4.46 -8.22 24.19
C THR A 84 -2.98 -8.58 24.21
N ALA A 85 -2.17 -7.84 24.96
CA ALA A 85 -0.74 -8.11 25.08
C ALA A 85 -0.43 -9.51 25.63
N GLU A 86 -1.16 -9.95 26.66
CA GLU A 86 -1.05 -11.29 27.24
C GLU A 86 -1.41 -12.36 26.22
N LEU A 87 -2.55 -12.23 25.55
CA LEU A 87 -2.97 -13.16 24.49
C LEU A 87 -1.92 -13.27 23.39
N ILE A 88 -1.49 -12.15 22.82
CA ILE A 88 -0.54 -12.08 21.70
C ILE A 88 0.83 -12.66 22.09
N SER A 89 1.28 -12.43 23.32
CA SER A 89 2.57 -12.94 23.80
C SER A 89 2.56 -14.44 24.14
N SER A 90 1.40 -14.98 24.50
CA SER A 90 1.25 -16.36 24.96
C SER A 90 1.10 -17.37 23.81
N ASP A 91 0.75 -16.91 22.61
CA ASP A 91 0.46 -17.77 21.47
C ASP A 91 1.61 -17.83 20.45
N ASP A 92 2.23 -19.00 20.33
CA ASP A 92 3.35 -19.25 19.42
C ASP A 92 2.94 -19.19 17.93
N GLU A 93 1.68 -19.44 17.56
CA GLU A 93 1.19 -19.32 16.18
C GLU A 93 1.14 -17.85 15.76
N ILE A 94 0.70 -16.95 16.65
CA ILE A 94 0.70 -15.51 16.39
C ILE A 94 2.11 -14.97 16.19
N LYS A 95 3.06 -15.39 17.03
CA LYS A 95 4.48 -15.07 16.85
C LYS A 95 5.03 -15.63 15.54
N SER A 96 4.68 -16.86 15.20
CA SER A 96 5.09 -17.51 13.95
C SER A 96 4.55 -16.76 12.74
N PHE A 97 3.27 -16.37 12.76
CA PHE A 97 2.65 -15.54 11.73
C PHE A 97 3.37 -14.21 11.56
N ALA A 98 3.65 -13.48 12.65
CA ALA A 98 4.39 -12.23 12.62
C ALA A 98 5.79 -12.40 11.97
N LEU A 99 6.52 -13.45 12.32
CA LEU A 99 7.85 -13.73 11.75
C LEU A 99 7.77 -14.15 10.28
N THR A 100 6.79 -14.96 9.90
CA THR A 100 6.57 -15.37 8.51
C THR A 100 6.15 -14.16 7.65
N ALA A 101 5.35 -13.24 8.19
CA ALA A 101 5.01 -12.00 7.52
C ALA A 101 6.24 -11.11 7.25
N VAL A 102 7.22 -11.08 8.16
CA VAL A 102 8.52 -10.40 7.94
C VAL A 102 9.32 -11.05 6.81
N LYS A 103 9.42 -12.38 6.82
CA LYS A 103 10.15 -13.13 5.78
C LYS A 103 9.54 -12.87 4.40
N PHE A 104 8.22 -13.00 4.29
CA PHE A 104 7.50 -12.73 3.04
C PHE A 104 7.60 -11.25 2.66
N GLY A 105 7.49 -10.34 3.63
CA GLY A 105 7.68 -8.90 3.43
C GLY A 105 9.06 -8.55 2.86
N SER A 106 10.11 -9.28 3.24
CA SER A 106 11.46 -9.08 2.69
C SER A 106 11.54 -9.49 1.22
N ILE A 107 10.97 -10.64 0.86
CA ILE A 107 10.87 -11.08 -0.54
C ILE A 107 10.05 -10.07 -1.36
N PHE A 108 8.93 -9.62 -0.80
CA PHE A 108 8.06 -8.62 -1.41
C PHE A 108 8.80 -7.30 -1.71
N GLU A 109 9.54 -6.74 -0.75
CA GLU A 109 10.29 -5.49 -0.96
C GLU A 109 11.41 -5.65 -2.01
N GLN A 110 12.15 -6.77 -1.98
CA GLN A 110 13.17 -7.07 -3.00
C GLN A 110 12.55 -7.21 -4.39
N LEU A 111 11.41 -7.90 -4.48
CA LEU A 111 10.68 -8.07 -5.74
C LEU A 111 10.19 -6.72 -6.28
N VAL A 112 9.62 -5.86 -5.43
CA VAL A 112 9.19 -4.52 -5.83
C VAL A 112 10.37 -3.70 -6.35
N ALA A 113 11.50 -3.70 -5.65
CA ALA A 113 12.70 -2.98 -6.07
C ALA A 113 13.19 -3.43 -7.47
N VAL A 114 13.17 -4.74 -7.74
CA VAL A 114 13.56 -5.28 -9.04
C VAL A 114 12.52 -5.01 -10.13
N ILE A 115 11.23 -5.03 -9.80
CA ILE A 115 10.15 -4.64 -10.72
C ILE A 115 10.32 -3.19 -11.16
N ILE A 116 10.55 -2.27 -10.21
CA ILE A 116 10.65 -0.83 -10.49
C ILE A 116 11.93 -0.49 -11.28
N SER A 117 13.04 -1.15 -10.97
CA SER A 117 14.33 -0.90 -11.62
C SER A 117 14.49 -1.60 -12.98
N GLY A 118 13.63 -2.56 -13.32
CA GLY A 118 13.79 -3.40 -14.52
C GLY A 118 14.95 -4.39 -14.42
N GLY A 119 15.37 -4.75 -13.19
CA GLY A 119 16.45 -5.71 -12.96
C GLY A 119 16.05 -7.17 -13.16
N GLU A 120 17.01 -8.08 -12.99
CA GLU A 120 16.81 -9.53 -13.08
C GLU A 120 16.12 -10.08 -11.82
N TYR A 121 14.82 -10.34 -11.90
CA TYR A 121 14.05 -10.82 -10.75
C TYR A 121 14.41 -12.25 -10.33
N GLU A 122 14.98 -13.05 -11.25
CA GLU A 122 15.42 -14.42 -10.97
C GLU A 122 16.48 -14.52 -9.87
N LYS A 123 17.22 -13.42 -9.60
CA LYS A 123 18.24 -13.36 -8.54
C LYS A 123 17.67 -13.10 -7.14
N VAL A 124 16.42 -12.65 -7.03
CA VAL A 124 15.82 -12.23 -5.76
C VAL A 124 14.59 -13.04 -5.37
N ILE A 125 14.03 -13.84 -6.29
CA ILE A 125 12.89 -14.70 -6.01
C ILE A 125 13.32 -16.14 -5.71
N PRO A 126 12.56 -16.88 -4.90
CA PRO A 126 12.77 -18.31 -4.70
C PRO A 126 12.73 -19.11 -6.02
N GLU A 127 13.66 -20.05 -6.19
CA GLU A 127 13.75 -20.89 -7.39
C GLU A 127 12.50 -21.76 -7.61
N SER A 128 11.82 -22.12 -6.51
CA SER A 128 10.59 -22.92 -6.48
C SER A 128 9.41 -22.25 -7.18
N TRP A 129 9.48 -20.94 -7.45
CA TRP A 129 8.39 -20.21 -8.07
C TRP A 129 8.17 -20.63 -9.52
N THR A 130 6.93 -20.97 -9.82
CA THR A 130 6.53 -21.47 -11.14
C THR A 130 6.73 -20.43 -12.24
N TYR A 131 6.85 -20.90 -13.48
CA TYR A 131 6.89 -20.05 -14.68
C TYR A 131 5.71 -19.06 -14.76
N LYS A 132 4.54 -19.45 -14.24
CA LYS A 132 3.36 -18.57 -14.20
C LYS A 132 3.56 -17.34 -13.31
N VAL A 133 4.26 -17.48 -12.18
CA VAL A 133 4.60 -16.37 -11.30
C VAL A 133 5.66 -15.49 -11.96
N LYS A 134 6.72 -16.10 -12.52
CA LYS A 134 7.80 -15.40 -13.24
C LYS A 134 7.25 -14.55 -14.39
N ASN A 135 6.35 -15.10 -15.20
CA ASN A 135 5.68 -14.34 -16.26
C ASN A 135 4.86 -13.17 -15.72
N ALA A 136 4.15 -13.35 -14.60
CA ALA A 136 3.39 -12.25 -14.00
C ALA A 136 4.30 -11.14 -13.45
N ILE A 137 5.49 -11.47 -12.97
CA ILE A 137 6.51 -10.47 -12.59
C ILE A 137 6.97 -9.70 -13.82
N SER A 138 7.28 -10.42 -14.91
CA SER A 138 7.67 -9.80 -16.19
C SER A 138 6.56 -8.91 -16.76
N ASP A 139 5.29 -9.33 -16.68
CA ASP A 139 4.14 -8.52 -17.10
C ASP A 139 4.09 -7.18 -16.33
N VAL A 140 4.34 -7.20 -15.01
CA VAL A 140 4.40 -5.97 -14.20
C VAL A 140 5.59 -5.12 -14.61
N GLN A 141 6.79 -5.69 -14.80
CA GLN A 141 7.98 -4.96 -15.27
C GLN A 141 7.74 -4.27 -16.61
N ILE A 142 7.16 -4.98 -17.58
CA ILE A 142 6.81 -4.42 -18.88
C ILE A 142 5.78 -3.29 -18.74
N SER A 143 4.81 -3.45 -17.83
CA SER A 143 3.84 -2.38 -17.55
C SER A 143 4.51 -1.14 -16.96
N VAL A 144 5.44 -1.33 -16.01
CA VAL A 144 6.24 -0.24 -15.43
C VAL A 144 7.09 0.43 -16.50
N GLU A 145 7.74 -0.32 -17.39
CA GLU A 145 8.51 0.24 -18.50
C GLU A 145 7.66 1.12 -19.43
N ARG A 146 6.42 0.70 -19.72
CA ARG A 146 5.48 1.47 -20.56
C ARG A 146 5.07 2.81 -19.95
N THR A 147 5.20 2.99 -18.63
CA THR A 147 5.00 4.31 -18.01
C THR A 147 6.07 5.32 -18.42
N LEU A 148 7.20 4.84 -18.96
CA LEU A 148 8.41 5.60 -19.28
C LEU A 148 9.23 6.03 -18.05
N LEU A 149 8.95 5.50 -16.86
CA LEU A 149 9.64 5.86 -15.62
C LEU A 149 11.17 5.84 -15.75
N VAL A 150 11.75 4.70 -16.14
CA VAL A 150 13.21 4.51 -16.24
C VAL A 150 13.81 5.44 -17.30
N LYS A 151 13.12 5.61 -18.44
CA LYS A 151 13.53 6.52 -19.50
C LYS A 151 13.57 7.97 -18.99
N THR A 152 12.55 8.38 -18.25
CA THR A 152 12.47 9.74 -17.69
C THR A 152 13.55 9.98 -16.64
N ILE A 153 13.79 9.03 -15.72
CA ILE A 153 14.92 9.13 -14.78
C ILE A 153 16.25 9.28 -15.52
N ALA A 154 16.50 8.48 -16.56
CA ALA A 154 17.72 8.56 -17.35
C ALA A 154 17.90 9.91 -18.07
N VAL A 155 16.81 10.52 -18.56
CA VAL A 155 16.83 11.87 -19.16
C VAL A 155 17.13 12.93 -18.11
N PHE A 156 16.50 12.85 -16.93
CA PHE A 156 16.77 13.77 -15.82
C PHE A 156 18.22 13.67 -15.35
N TYR A 157 18.77 12.45 -15.24
CA TYR A 157 20.15 12.24 -14.81
C TYR A 157 21.16 12.89 -15.78
N LYS A 158 20.84 12.94 -17.09
CA LYS A 158 21.67 13.65 -18.08
C LYS A 158 21.63 15.17 -17.91
N LYS A 159 20.50 15.72 -17.46
CA LYS A 159 20.33 17.17 -17.21
C LYS A 159 20.88 17.60 -15.85
N HIS A 160 20.84 16.70 -14.85
CA HIS A 160 21.23 16.95 -13.47
C HIS A 160 22.29 15.94 -13.03
N GLN A 161 23.58 16.28 -13.18
CA GLN A 161 24.70 15.37 -12.92
C GLN A 161 24.78 14.83 -11.47
N ASN A 162 24.06 15.45 -10.52
CA ASN A 162 23.97 15.05 -9.11
C ASN A 162 22.54 14.60 -8.69
N LEU A 163 21.67 14.24 -9.64
CA LEU A 163 20.35 13.68 -9.35
C LEU A 163 20.48 12.51 -8.36
N LEU A 164 19.63 12.47 -7.33
CA LEU A 164 19.66 11.49 -6.21
C LEU A 164 20.87 11.58 -5.25
N ASN A 165 21.93 12.32 -5.59
CA ASN A 165 23.20 12.31 -4.84
C ASN A 165 23.48 13.61 -4.05
N SER A 166 22.68 14.65 -4.23
CA SER A 166 22.83 15.87 -3.42
C SER A 166 22.36 15.64 -1.98
N SER A 167 22.99 16.31 -1.01
CA SER A 167 22.61 16.23 0.41
C SER A 167 21.14 16.63 0.64
N ALA A 168 20.68 17.67 -0.06
CA ALA A 168 19.29 18.12 -0.03
C ALA A 168 18.32 17.04 -0.53
N THR A 169 18.64 16.41 -1.68
CA THR A 169 17.84 15.32 -2.24
C THR A 169 17.81 14.11 -1.31
N GLN A 170 18.95 13.71 -0.74
CA GLN A 170 19.00 12.59 0.20
C GLN A 170 18.16 12.86 1.45
N LYS A 171 18.24 14.08 2.00
CA LYS A 171 17.40 14.50 3.12
C LYS A 171 15.91 14.46 2.78
N TYR A 172 15.53 14.94 1.59
CA TYR A 172 14.16 14.87 1.09
C TYR A 172 13.66 13.42 0.95
N LEU A 173 14.44 12.55 0.31
CA LEU A 173 14.08 11.15 0.11
C LEU A 173 13.97 10.40 1.44
N LEU A 174 14.91 10.61 2.37
CA LEU A 174 14.86 10.03 3.72
C LEU A 174 13.62 10.48 4.50
N MET A 175 13.26 11.76 4.41
CA MET A 175 12.03 12.28 5.01
C MET A 175 10.80 11.62 4.37
N ARG A 176 10.74 11.53 3.03
CA ARG A 176 9.62 10.88 2.34
C ARG A 176 9.48 9.40 2.69
N GLU A 177 10.60 8.68 2.80
CA GLU A 177 10.63 7.27 3.20
C GLU A 177 10.20 7.08 4.66
N LYS A 178 10.58 8.00 5.55
CA LYS A 178 10.19 7.97 6.96
C LYS A 178 8.69 8.18 7.13
N GLU A 179 8.11 9.17 6.46
CA GLU A 179 6.71 9.54 6.61
C GLU A 179 5.76 8.57 5.88
N LYS A 180 6.25 7.84 4.86
CA LYS A 180 5.48 6.84 4.08
C LYS A 180 4.13 7.36 3.60
N LEU A 181 4.09 8.63 3.22
CA LEU A 181 2.87 9.26 2.74
C LEU A 181 2.54 8.78 1.33
N LEU A 182 1.23 8.62 1.07
CA LEU A 182 0.73 8.36 -0.26
C LEU A 182 1.14 9.53 -1.19
N PRO A 183 1.71 9.25 -2.37
CA PRO A 183 2.17 10.29 -3.29
C PRO A 183 1.03 11.20 -3.74
N PHE A 184 1.30 12.48 -3.93
CA PHE A 184 0.27 13.50 -4.27
C PHE A 184 -0.86 13.68 -3.25
N SER A 185 -0.78 13.07 -2.06
CA SER A 185 -1.66 13.43 -0.93
C SER A 185 -1.42 14.86 -0.50
N GLU A 186 -2.41 15.49 0.16
CA GLU A 186 -2.28 16.88 0.66
C GLU A 186 -0.98 17.05 1.45
N LYS A 187 -0.71 16.14 2.39
CA LYS A 187 0.52 16.16 3.21
C LYS A 187 1.79 15.93 2.41
N ALA A 188 1.75 15.11 1.36
CA ALA A 188 2.93 14.92 0.50
C ALA A 188 3.23 16.21 -0.28
N LEU A 189 2.20 16.90 -0.77
CA LEU A 189 2.33 18.19 -1.46
C LEU A 189 2.80 19.30 -0.52
N GLU A 190 2.36 19.31 0.74
CA GLU A 190 2.88 20.23 1.77
C GLU A 190 4.39 20.05 1.95
N ILE A 191 4.84 18.80 2.16
CA ILE A 191 6.28 18.48 2.30
C ILE A 191 7.08 18.90 1.07
N ILE A 192 6.53 18.71 -0.14
CA ILE A 192 7.12 19.18 -1.40
C ILE A 192 7.28 20.69 -1.36
N SER A 193 6.23 21.42 -1.02
CA SER A 193 6.23 22.89 -1.03
C SER A 193 7.20 23.49 0.00
N GLU A 194 7.38 22.84 1.15
CA GLU A 194 8.26 23.31 2.23
C GLU A 194 9.76 23.01 1.97
N THR A 195 10.07 22.11 1.03
CA THR A 195 11.46 21.74 0.74
C THR A 195 12.10 22.68 -0.29
N GLU A 196 12.66 23.82 0.12
CA GLU A 196 13.21 24.80 -0.84
C GLU A 196 14.48 24.33 -1.59
N ASP A 197 15.26 23.42 -1.01
CA ASP A 197 16.59 23.02 -1.52
C ASP A 197 16.57 22.03 -2.71
N VAL A 198 15.39 21.61 -3.16
CA VAL A 198 15.19 20.66 -4.28
C VAL A 198 14.30 21.35 -5.32
N SER A 199 14.59 21.16 -6.61
CA SER A 199 13.78 21.80 -7.66
C SER A 199 12.38 21.17 -7.75
N GLU A 200 11.36 21.96 -8.11
CA GLU A 200 10.00 21.46 -8.32
C GLU A 200 9.92 20.33 -9.36
N GLU A 201 10.76 20.39 -10.38
CA GLU A 201 10.86 19.37 -11.42
C GLU A 201 11.33 18.02 -10.84
N GLU A 202 12.34 18.04 -9.96
CA GLU A 202 12.85 16.86 -9.26
C GLU A 202 11.83 16.32 -8.25
N LYS A 203 11.17 17.17 -7.47
CA LYS A 203 10.13 16.73 -6.51
C LYS A 203 8.98 16.03 -7.22
N LEU A 204 8.52 16.60 -8.34
CA LEU A 204 7.46 16.00 -9.15
C LEU A 204 7.89 14.65 -9.72
N LEU A 205 9.14 14.52 -10.18
CA LEU A 205 9.69 13.23 -10.62
C LEU A 205 9.65 12.21 -9.48
N TYR A 206 10.08 12.58 -8.27
CA TYR A 206 10.06 11.70 -7.11
C TYR A 206 8.63 11.26 -6.73
N GLU A 207 7.65 12.16 -6.73
CA GLU A 207 6.26 11.76 -6.45
C GLU A 207 5.71 10.79 -7.48
N LYS A 208 6.00 11.00 -8.77
CA LYS A 208 5.59 10.05 -9.80
C LYS A 208 6.32 8.69 -9.62
N MET A 209 7.60 8.69 -9.24
CA MET A 209 8.33 7.47 -8.88
C MET A 209 7.65 6.72 -7.73
N TYR A 210 7.37 7.44 -6.64
CA TYR A 210 6.67 6.87 -5.49
C TYR A 210 5.27 6.37 -5.88
N LEU A 211 4.57 7.05 -6.81
CA LEU A 211 3.24 6.63 -7.26
C LEU A 211 3.26 5.26 -7.92
N ILE A 212 4.22 5.00 -8.82
CA ILE A 212 4.36 3.69 -9.46
C ILE A 212 4.78 2.64 -8.44
N MET A 213 5.71 2.97 -7.54
CA MET A 213 6.11 2.06 -6.47
C MET A 213 4.92 1.69 -5.57
N GLU A 214 4.12 2.66 -5.16
CA GLU A 214 2.92 2.44 -4.36
C GLU A 214 1.86 1.66 -5.12
N ALA A 215 1.68 1.90 -6.42
CA ALA A 215 0.78 1.10 -7.25
C ALA A 215 1.21 -0.38 -7.28
N VAL A 216 2.51 -0.65 -7.46
CA VAL A 216 3.03 -2.03 -7.41
C VAL A 216 2.83 -2.64 -6.02
N LYS A 217 3.20 -1.91 -4.95
CA LYS A 217 3.11 -2.40 -3.57
C LYS A 217 1.67 -2.68 -3.15
N LYS A 218 0.77 -1.71 -3.30
CA LYS A 218 -0.66 -1.87 -2.98
C LYS A 218 -1.30 -2.94 -3.85
N GLY A 219 -1.01 -2.95 -5.15
CA GLY A 219 -1.55 -3.96 -6.05
C GLY A 219 -1.18 -5.38 -5.60
N ILE A 220 0.11 -5.63 -5.37
CA ILE A 220 0.57 -6.94 -4.89
C ILE A 220 -0.02 -7.28 -3.52
N PHE A 221 0.03 -6.37 -2.55
CA PHE A 221 -0.43 -6.64 -1.19
C PHE A 221 -1.95 -6.91 -1.12
N TYR A 222 -2.77 -6.02 -1.67
CA TYR A 222 -4.23 -6.20 -1.65
C TYR A 222 -4.69 -7.31 -2.60
N GLY A 223 -3.97 -7.57 -3.69
CA GLY A 223 -4.16 -8.75 -4.52
C GLY A 223 -3.81 -10.04 -3.78
N PHE A 224 -2.74 -10.02 -2.98
CA PHE A 224 -2.30 -11.15 -2.15
C PHE A 224 -3.35 -11.51 -1.13
N TRP A 225 -3.96 -10.57 -0.41
CA TRP A 225 -5.01 -10.89 0.58
C TRP A 225 -6.42 -10.96 -0.01
N GLY A 226 -6.65 -10.37 -1.19
CA GLY A 226 -7.98 -10.29 -1.79
C GLY A 226 -8.83 -9.18 -1.19
N MET A 227 -8.17 -8.23 -0.53
CA MET A 227 -8.74 -7.09 0.19
C MET A 227 -8.90 -5.86 -0.73
N THR A 228 -9.39 -6.07 -1.95
CA THR A 228 -9.75 -4.96 -2.84
C THR A 228 -11.23 -4.68 -2.65
N ASN A 229 -11.56 -3.49 -2.16
CA ASN A 229 -12.93 -3.07 -1.95
C ASN A 229 -13.57 -2.72 -3.29
N GLU A 230 -14.65 -3.40 -3.67
CA GLU A 230 -15.40 -3.06 -4.88
C GLU A 230 -16.56 -2.13 -4.52
N ILE A 231 -16.65 -0.99 -5.21
CA ILE A 231 -17.70 0.01 -5.00
C ILE A 231 -18.41 0.26 -6.32
N GLN A 232 -19.73 0.16 -6.33
CA GLN A 232 -20.56 0.51 -7.48
C GLN A 232 -20.89 2.01 -7.49
N LYS A 233 -21.13 2.58 -8.68
CA LYS A 233 -21.46 4.00 -8.84
C LYS A 233 -22.64 4.42 -7.98
N GLU A 234 -23.64 3.55 -7.83
CA GLU A 234 -24.87 3.80 -7.09
C GLU A 234 -24.64 3.96 -5.59
N GLU A 235 -23.52 3.45 -5.08
CA GLU A 235 -23.13 3.53 -3.67
C GLU A 235 -22.41 4.84 -3.33
N LEU A 236 -21.99 5.60 -4.35
CA LEU A 236 -21.36 6.90 -4.18
C LEU A 236 -22.41 8.00 -3.93
N LEU A 237 -22.11 8.88 -2.98
CA LEU A 237 -22.84 10.13 -2.76
C LEU A 237 -22.26 11.28 -3.58
N ASN A 238 -20.94 11.29 -3.75
CA ASN A 238 -20.22 12.21 -4.64
C ASN A 238 -19.09 11.44 -5.35
N ALA A 239 -18.90 11.69 -6.65
CA ALA A 239 -17.87 11.12 -7.50
C ALA A 239 -17.00 12.21 -8.18
N ASP A 240 -17.12 13.47 -7.77
CA ASP A 240 -16.31 14.57 -8.28
C ASP A 240 -14.82 14.26 -8.11
N GLY A 241 -14.04 14.46 -9.17
CA GLY A 241 -12.60 14.16 -9.18
C GLY A 241 -12.23 12.68 -9.41
N LEU A 242 -13.18 11.74 -9.37
CA LEU A 242 -12.91 10.34 -9.76
C LEU A 242 -12.74 10.19 -11.27
N TYR A 243 -13.37 11.08 -12.04
CA TYR A 243 -13.19 11.20 -13.48
C TYR A 243 -11.93 12.02 -13.75
N SER A 244 -11.13 11.62 -14.75
CA SER A 244 -9.89 12.27 -15.23
C SER A 244 -8.57 11.96 -14.52
N SER A 245 -8.56 11.05 -13.52
CA SER A 245 -7.34 10.61 -12.81
C SER A 245 -6.39 11.74 -12.44
N PRO A 246 -6.86 12.74 -11.68
CA PRO A 246 -5.98 13.80 -11.26
C PRO A 246 -4.86 13.23 -10.38
N LEU A 247 -3.61 13.64 -10.64
CA LEU A 247 -2.50 13.42 -9.72
C LEU A 247 -2.59 14.38 -8.53
N HIS A 248 -3.73 14.38 -7.83
CA HIS A 248 -3.98 15.09 -6.59
C HIS A 248 -4.97 14.30 -5.72
N GLU A 249 -5.02 14.63 -4.43
CA GLU A 249 -5.94 14.00 -3.49
C GLU A 249 -7.40 14.30 -3.83
N VAL A 250 -8.20 13.24 -3.90
CA VAL A 250 -9.65 13.31 -4.08
C VAL A 250 -10.31 12.66 -2.88
N THR A 251 -11.46 13.18 -2.47
CA THR A 251 -12.31 12.60 -1.44
C THR A 251 -13.66 12.23 -2.03
N PHE A 252 -14.07 10.97 -1.88
CA PHE A 252 -15.42 10.53 -2.20
C PHE A 252 -16.21 10.19 -0.93
N SER A 253 -17.53 10.31 -1.02
CA SER A 253 -18.45 9.99 0.06
C SER A 253 -19.26 8.74 -0.27
N HIS A 254 -19.43 7.85 0.71
CA HIS A 254 -20.13 6.58 0.55
C HIS A 254 -21.45 6.57 1.34
N LYS A 255 -22.51 5.98 0.76
CA LYS A 255 -23.86 5.92 1.35
C LYS A 255 -23.96 5.06 2.61
N ASN A 256 -23.05 4.09 2.77
CA ASN A 256 -23.06 3.16 3.89
C ASN A 256 -21.76 3.28 4.69
N ASN A 257 -21.87 3.71 5.96
CA ASN A 257 -20.75 3.88 6.88
C ASN A 257 -20.01 2.59 7.20
N TYR A 258 -20.72 1.46 7.27
CA TYR A 258 -20.18 0.26 7.89
C TYR A 258 -19.34 -0.59 6.92
N SER A 259 -19.80 -0.83 5.70
CA SER A 259 -19.07 -1.69 4.75
C SER A 259 -17.79 -1.04 4.19
N SER A 260 -17.77 0.28 4.01
CA SER A 260 -16.66 1.01 3.37
C SER A 260 -15.54 1.38 4.36
N PHE A 261 -15.90 1.69 5.61
CA PHE A 261 -14.96 2.04 6.69
C PHE A 261 -14.30 0.80 7.29
N TRP A 262 -15.10 -0.21 7.65
CA TRP A 262 -14.62 -1.49 8.18
C TRP A 262 -14.14 -2.44 7.07
N GLY A 263 -14.37 -2.09 5.80
CA GLY A 263 -13.84 -2.83 4.67
C GLY A 263 -12.32 -2.98 4.82
N ALA A 264 -11.90 -4.23 4.98
CA ALA A 264 -10.51 -4.59 5.16
C ALA A 264 -9.74 -4.15 3.91
N GLY A 265 -8.78 -3.24 4.07
CA GLY A 265 -7.92 -2.77 2.99
C GLY A 265 -8.11 -1.32 2.56
N TRP A 266 -7.10 -0.82 1.83
CA TRP A 266 -6.95 0.59 1.44
C TRP A 266 -6.87 0.78 -0.07
N LEU A 267 -7.25 -0.25 -0.83
CA LEU A 267 -7.38 -0.19 -2.28
C LEU A 267 -8.83 -0.44 -2.66
N TYR A 268 -9.36 0.47 -3.47
CA TYR A 268 -10.74 0.42 -3.95
C TYR A 268 -10.74 0.28 -5.46
N LYS A 269 -11.63 -0.55 -5.98
CA LYS A 269 -11.99 -0.63 -7.39
C LYS A 269 -13.38 -0.03 -7.52
N ILE A 270 -13.45 1.18 -8.06
CA ILE A 270 -14.68 1.94 -8.18
C ILE A 270 -15.21 1.79 -9.59
N GLN A 271 -16.37 1.16 -9.73
CA GLN A 271 -17.05 1.01 -11.01
C GLN A 271 -17.76 2.32 -11.36
N LEU A 272 -17.36 2.95 -12.45
CA LEU A 272 -18.00 4.10 -13.07
C LEU A 272 -18.84 3.63 -14.27
N GLU A 273 -19.55 4.54 -14.94
CA GLU A 273 -20.55 4.17 -15.97
C GLU A 273 -19.99 3.31 -17.11
N LYS A 274 -18.79 3.60 -17.59
CA LYS A 274 -18.19 2.96 -18.78
C LYS A 274 -16.84 2.31 -18.51
N GLU A 275 -16.30 2.51 -17.31
CA GLU A 275 -14.97 2.08 -16.92
C GLU A 275 -14.91 1.88 -15.40
N HIS A 276 -13.81 1.33 -14.92
CA HIS A 276 -13.51 1.35 -13.48
C HIS A 276 -12.20 2.09 -13.26
N VAL A 277 -12.08 2.69 -12.10
CA VAL A 277 -10.84 3.29 -11.63
C VAL A 277 -10.39 2.60 -10.35
N TYR A 278 -9.08 2.53 -10.15
CA TYR A 278 -8.57 2.18 -8.84
C TYR A 278 -8.32 3.43 -8.03
N PHE A 279 -8.67 3.37 -6.76
CA PHE A 279 -8.49 4.45 -5.81
C PHE A 279 -7.65 3.94 -4.64
N MET A 280 -6.47 4.53 -4.48
CA MET A 280 -5.52 4.23 -3.41
C MET A 280 -5.85 5.14 -2.23
N ALA A 281 -6.53 4.59 -1.22
CA ALA A 281 -6.89 5.34 -0.04
C ALA A 281 -5.72 5.42 0.95
N HIS A 282 -5.69 6.51 1.71
CA HIS A 282 -4.80 6.65 2.87
C HIS A 282 -5.51 7.23 4.10
N ARG A 283 -6.72 7.77 3.92
CA ARG A 283 -7.55 8.33 5.00
C ARG A 283 -8.99 7.85 4.85
N LYS A 284 -9.55 7.32 5.94
CA LYS A 284 -10.98 7.00 6.08
C LYS A 284 -11.54 7.76 7.27
N GLN A 285 -12.67 8.42 7.12
CA GLN A 285 -13.36 9.14 8.19
C GLN A 285 -14.84 8.79 8.18
N VAL A 286 -15.41 8.57 9.36
CA VAL A 286 -16.83 8.29 9.57
C VAL A 286 -17.48 9.55 10.10
N HIS A 287 -18.55 9.99 9.44
CA HIS A 287 -19.40 11.08 9.93
C HIS A 287 -20.69 10.47 10.48
N LEU A 288 -20.96 10.73 11.76
CA LEU A 288 -22.14 10.28 12.47
C LEU A 288 -23.08 11.47 12.66
N ASP A 289 -23.94 11.73 11.68
CA ASP A 289 -25.06 12.67 11.82
C ASP A 289 -26.35 11.87 12.15
N PRO A 290 -27.18 12.32 13.11
CA PRO A 290 -28.47 11.70 13.43
C PRO A 290 -29.41 11.48 12.22
N ASN A 291 -29.24 12.21 11.11
CA ASN A 291 -30.08 12.09 9.92
C ASN A 291 -29.41 11.40 8.72
N ASN A 292 -28.09 11.18 8.73
CA ASN A 292 -27.40 10.50 7.64
C ASN A 292 -26.03 9.96 8.08
N GLN A 293 -25.80 8.68 7.87
CA GLN A 293 -24.54 8.01 8.19
C GLN A 293 -23.66 7.94 6.94
N THR A 294 -22.65 8.81 6.84
CA THR A 294 -21.79 8.91 5.64
C THR A 294 -20.31 8.78 5.97
N SER A 295 -19.56 8.02 5.17
CA SER A 295 -18.12 7.90 5.33
C SER A 295 -17.41 8.64 4.20
N THR A 296 -16.37 9.40 4.52
CA THR A 296 -15.49 10.04 3.53
C THR A 296 -14.18 9.27 3.43
N ILE A 297 -13.75 8.98 2.21
CA ILE A 297 -12.51 8.27 1.93
C ILE A 297 -11.66 9.16 1.04
N SER A 298 -10.44 9.47 1.49
CA SER A 298 -9.47 10.31 0.76
C SER A 298 -8.29 9.49 0.26
N GLY A 299 -7.79 9.85 -0.91
CA GLY A 299 -6.84 9.04 -1.66
C GLY A 299 -6.56 9.58 -3.05
N ILE A 300 -5.88 8.75 -3.83
CA ILE A 300 -5.44 9.08 -5.19
C ILE A 300 -6.10 8.13 -6.17
N VAL A 301 -6.68 8.69 -7.22
CA VAL A 301 -7.19 7.92 -8.35
C VAL A 301 -6.00 7.50 -9.21
N TYR A 302 -5.74 6.20 -9.29
CA TYR A 302 -4.70 5.69 -10.18
C TYR A 302 -5.15 5.77 -11.65
N PRO A 303 -4.31 6.21 -12.58
CA PRO A 303 -4.66 6.32 -14.00
C PRO A 303 -5.16 5.00 -14.60
N ALA A 304 -6.30 5.05 -15.29
CA ALA A 304 -6.81 3.90 -16.04
C ALA A 304 -5.87 3.51 -17.21
N ASP A 305 -5.22 4.51 -17.81
CA ASP A 305 -4.12 4.35 -18.76
C ASP A 305 -2.88 5.08 -18.21
N ASP A 306 -1.86 4.31 -17.83
CA ASP A 306 -0.60 4.80 -17.28
C ASP A 306 0.55 4.75 -18.31
N ARG A 307 0.25 4.41 -19.57
CA ARG A 307 1.24 4.45 -20.64
C ARG A 307 1.70 5.88 -20.87
N GLY A 308 3.01 6.10 -20.90
CA GLY A 308 3.57 7.44 -21.05
C GLY A 308 3.22 8.38 -19.90
N LEU A 309 2.89 7.90 -18.70
CA LEU A 309 2.60 8.73 -17.52
C LEU A 309 3.73 9.75 -17.21
N PHE A 310 4.95 9.41 -17.60
CA PHE A 310 6.15 10.24 -17.42
C PHE A 310 6.61 10.91 -18.72
N GLU A 311 5.81 10.90 -19.78
CA GLU A 311 6.12 11.62 -21.02
C GLU A 311 6.15 13.12 -20.73
N ILE A 312 7.32 13.73 -20.94
CA ILE A 312 7.49 15.18 -20.91
C ILE A 312 6.87 15.66 -22.23
N LYS A 313 5.70 16.30 -22.18
CA LYS A 313 5.16 16.99 -23.35
C LYS A 313 6.07 18.20 -23.60
N GLU A 314 6.82 18.14 -24.69
CA GLU A 314 7.62 19.27 -25.21
C GLU A 314 6.75 20.45 -25.65
#